data_AF-A0A6I4NUH8-F1
#
_entry.id   AF-A0A6I4NUH8-F1
#
_cell.length_a   1.000
_cell.length_b   1.000
_cell.length_c   1.000
_cell.angle_alpha   90.00
_cell.angle_beta   90.00
_cell.angle_gamma   90.00
#
_symmetry.space_group_name_H-M   'P 1'
#
loop_
_entity.id
_entity.type
_entity.pdbx_description
1 polymer ?
#
loop_
_entity_poly.entity_id
_entity_poly.type
_entity_poly.pdbx_seq_one_letter_code
_entity_poly.pdbx_strand_id
1 'polypeptide(L)'
;MTTENIITRLEDLCSVLAYCSHRKSKDQLPAFSLSERILINQERGSLLSQLNYETPPALVRNYTCPPELNAKIRFNIQKIADTNWKPELKSFEA
;
A
#
# COMPACT_ATOMS: atom_id res chain seq x y z
N MET A 1 -17.30 1.62 1.77
CA MET A 1 -16.15 2.07 2.58
C MET A 1 -16.26 3.58 2.71
N THR A 2 -16.06 4.18 3.87
CA THR A 2 -16.07 5.65 4.00
C THR A 2 -14.81 6.25 3.36
N THR A 3 -14.82 7.53 3.01
CA THR A 3 -13.62 8.25 2.50
C THR A 3 -12.43 8.10 3.46
N GLU A 4 -12.68 8.25 4.76
CA GLU A 4 -11.67 8.05 5.81
C GLU A 4 -11.07 6.64 5.77
N ASN A 5 -11.91 5.60 5.68
CA ASN A 5 -11.44 4.22 5.59
C ASN A 5 -10.63 3.97 4.30
N ILE A 6 -10.98 4.62 3.18
CA ILE A 6 -10.21 4.52 1.94
C ILE A 6 -8.83 5.17 2.11
N ILE A 7 -8.77 6.35 2.74
CA ILE A 7 -7.51 7.07 2.99
C ILE A 7 -6.59 6.26 3.90
N THR A 8 -7.09 5.79 5.06
CA THR A 8 -6.31 4.94 5.96
C THR A 8 -5.80 3.69 5.25
N ARG A 9 -6.64 3.07 4.42
CA ARG A 9 -6.22 1.90 3.64
C ARG A 9 -5.13 2.25 2.63
N LEU A 10 -5.22 3.39 1.95
CA LEU A 10 -4.18 3.85 1.04
C LEU A 10 -2.86 4.10 1.77
N GLU A 11 -2.88 4.69 2.96
CA GLU A 11 -1.70 4.91 3.80
C GLU A 11 -1.05 3.59 4.22
N ASP A 12 -1.84 2.60 4.62
CA ASP A 12 -1.36 1.25 4.93
C ASP A 12 -0.65 0.63 3.72
N LEU A 13 -1.32 0.63 2.56
CA LEU A 13 -0.78 0.04 1.32
C LEU A 13 0.50 0.76 0.86
N CYS A 14 0.57 2.09 1.01
CA CYS A 14 1.78 2.86 0.75
C CYS A 14 2.91 2.47 1.72
N SER A 15 2.61 2.36 3.01
CA SER A 15 3.58 2.03 4.07
C SER A 15 4.22 0.67 3.85
N VAL A 16 3.42 -0.37 3.55
CA VAL A 16 3.97 -1.71 3.30
C VAL A 16 4.81 -1.80 2.03
N LEU A 17 4.48 -1.04 0.98
CA LEU A 17 5.29 -0.97 -0.23
C LEU A 17 6.62 -0.26 0.01
N ALA A 18 6.59 0.86 0.75
CA ALA A 18 7.80 1.60 1.12
C ALA A 18 8.73 0.74 1.99
N TYR A 19 8.16 0.06 2.99
CA TYR A 19 8.90 -0.87 3.84
C TYR A 19 9.50 -2.04 3.04
N CYS A 20 8.73 -2.60 2.10
CA CYS A 20 9.23 -3.65 1.21
C CYS A 20 10.42 -3.18 0.37
N SER A 21 10.38 -1.94 -0.13
CA SER A 21 11.48 -1.34 -0.87
C SER A 21 12.72 -1.13 0.00
N HIS A 22 12.53 -0.62 1.22
CA HIS A 22 13.61 -0.42 2.19
C HIS A 22 14.33 -1.72 2.56
N ARG A 23 13.58 -2.80 2.81
CA ARG A 23 14.19 -4.11 3.08
C ARG A 23 15.07 -4.57 1.92
N LYS A 24 14.56 -4.44 0.68
CA LYS A 24 15.33 -4.76 -0.52
C LYS A 24 16.60 -3.91 -0.65
N SER A 25 16.57 -2.62 -0.31
CA SER A 25 17.75 -1.74 -0.39
C SER A 25 18.79 -2.00 0.70
N LYS A 26 18.45 -2.73 1.75
CA LYS A 26 19.35 -3.16 2.82
C LYS A 26 19.82 -4.60 2.64
N ASP A 27 19.76 -5.12 1.41
CA ASP A 27 20.06 -6.52 1.04
C ASP A 27 19.28 -7.57 1.85
N GLN A 28 18.12 -7.19 2.40
CA GLN A 28 17.20 -8.13 3.04
C GLN A 28 16.18 -8.67 2.04
N LEU A 29 15.65 -9.87 2.33
CA LEU A 29 14.54 -10.41 1.57
C LEU A 29 13.34 -9.44 1.59
N PRO A 30 12.74 -9.14 0.43
CA PRO A 30 11.59 -8.23 0.36
C PRO A 30 10.41 -8.81 1.13
N ALA A 31 9.65 -7.95 1.79
CA ALA A 31 8.45 -8.36 2.53
C ALA A 31 7.38 -8.98 1.61
N PHE A 32 7.34 -8.57 0.34
CA PHE A 32 6.39 -9.02 -0.67
C PHE A 32 7.10 -9.39 -1.96
N SER A 33 6.60 -10.41 -2.65
CA SER A 33 7.03 -10.81 -3.98
C SER A 33 6.68 -9.74 -5.03
N LEU A 34 7.11 -9.92 -6.28
CA LEU A 34 6.70 -9.04 -7.37
C LEU A 34 5.19 -9.08 -7.58
N SER A 35 4.59 -10.27 -7.68
CA SER A 35 3.15 -10.43 -7.91
C SER A 35 2.32 -9.84 -6.77
N GLU A 36 2.73 -10.03 -5.52
CA GLU A 36 2.05 -9.44 -4.36
C GLU A 36 2.09 -7.90 -4.41
N ARG A 37 3.22 -7.30 -4.82
CA ARG A 37 3.33 -5.83 -4.99
C ARG A 37 2.45 -5.31 -6.12
N ILE A 38 2.28 -6.08 -7.20
CA ILE A 38 1.34 -5.75 -8.28
C ILE A 38 -0.09 -5.74 -7.75
N LEU A 39 -0.50 -6.78 -7.01
CA LEU A 39 -1.83 -6.86 -6.41
C LEU A 39 -2.08 -5.72 -5.42
N ILE A 40 -1.11 -5.38 -4.57
CA ILE A 40 -1.19 -4.22 -3.66
C ILE A 40 -1.39 -2.93 -4.46
N ASN A 41 -0.63 -2.71 -5.54
CA ASN A 41 -0.78 -1.53 -6.39
C ASN A 41 -2.12 -1.51 -7.14
N GLN A 42 -2.67 -2.67 -7.51
CA GLN A 42 -4.01 -2.75 -8.10
C GLN A 42 -5.08 -2.29 -7.09
N GLU A 43 -4.99 -2.68 -5.82
CA GLU A 43 -5.89 -2.18 -4.77
C GLU A 43 -5.73 -0.68 -4.56
N ARG A 44 -4.48 -0.17 -4.51
CA ARG A 44 -4.23 1.28 -4.45
C ARG A 44 -4.90 2.03 -5.60
N GLY A 45 -4.72 1.55 -6.84
CA GLY A 45 -5.36 2.15 -8.01
C GLY A 45 -6.89 2.07 -7.95
N SER A 46 -7.43 0.97 -7.42
CA SER A 46 -8.86 0.81 -7.19
C SER A 46 -9.42 1.85 -6.23
N LEU A 47 -8.77 2.02 -5.08
CA LEU A 47 -9.15 2.97 -4.05
C LEU A 47 -9.03 4.43 -4.53
N LEU A 48 -7.97 4.76 -5.27
CA LEU A 48 -7.83 6.10 -5.88
C LEU A 48 -8.96 6.41 -6.87
N SER A 49 -9.40 5.42 -7.65
CA SER A 49 -10.54 5.61 -8.57
C SER A 49 -11.87 5.84 -7.84
N GLN A 50 -12.00 5.36 -6.60
CA GLN A 50 -13.18 5.59 -5.76
C GLN A 50 -13.17 6.96 -5.08
N LEU A 51 -11.99 7.55 -4.86
CA LEU A 51 -11.85 8.91 -4.29
C LEU A 51 -11.97 10.00 -5.35
N ASN A 52 -11.63 9.70 -6.60
CA ASN A 52 -11.62 10.70 -7.66
C ASN A 52 -13.04 10.94 -8.21
N TYR A 53 -13.65 12.06 -7.81
CA TYR A 53 -14.98 12.50 -8.28
C TYR A 53 -15.09 12.66 -9.79
N GLU A 54 -13.96 12.84 -10.51
CA GLU A 54 -13.94 12.93 -11.97
C GLU A 54 -13.94 11.55 -12.65
N THR A 55 -13.76 10.46 -11.90
CA THR A 55 -13.81 9.11 -12.47
C THR A 55 -15.24 8.77 -12.86
N PRO A 56 -15.52 8.47 -14.14
CA PRO A 56 -16.84 8.03 -14.56
C PRO A 56 -17.27 6.79 -13.77
N PRO A 57 -18.56 6.65 -13.37
CA PRO A 57 -19.02 5.51 -12.57
C PRO A 57 -18.66 4.14 -13.16
N ALA A 58 -18.69 4.01 -14.49
CA ALA A 58 -18.32 2.79 -15.20
C ALA A 58 -16.83 2.42 -15.11
N LEU A 59 -15.97 3.39 -14.74
CA LEU A 59 -14.53 3.22 -14.59
C LEU A 59 -14.08 3.11 -13.13
N VAL A 60 -15.01 3.24 -12.17
CA VAL A 60 -14.73 2.98 -10.75
C VAL A 60 -14.41 1.51 -10.57
N ARG A 61 -13.22 1.22 -10.05
CA ARG A 61 -12.73 -0.14 -9.84
C ARG A 61 -13.00 -0.54 -8.40
N ASN A 62 -13.31 -1.82 -8.18
CA ASN A 62 -13.66 -2.39 -6.87
C ASN A 62 -12.75 -3.57 -6.48
N TYR A 63 -11.51 -3.57 -6.95
CA TYR A 63 -10.55 -4.61 -6.62
C TYR A 63 -10.08 -4.48 -5.16
N THR A 64 -9.92 -5.63 -4.50
CA THR A 64 -9.35 -5.75 -3.16
C THR A 64 -8.37 -6.91 -3.16
N CYS A 65 -7.25 -6.80 -2.43
CA CYS A 65 -6.30 -7.91 -2.33
C CYS A 65 -6.96 -9.17 -1.77
N PRO A 66 -6.52 -10.38 -2.19
CA PRO A 66 -6.97 -11.63 -1.61
C PRO A 66 -6.78 -11.70 -0.09
N PRO A 67 -7.59 -12.50 0.64
CA PRO A 67 -7.53 -12.58 2.10
C PRO A 67 -6.14 -12.90 2.66
N GLU A 68 -5.39 -13.77 2.01
CA GLU A 68 -4.05 -14.19 2.41
C GLU A 68 -3.06 -13.03 2.31
N LEU A 69 -3.13 -12.27 1.22
CA LEU A 69 -2.32 -11.06 1.04
C LEU A 69 -2.72 -9.97 2.03
N ASN A 70 -4.02 -9.83 2.33
CA ASN A 70 -4.51 -8.94 3.37
C ASN A 70 -4.03 -9.30 4.78
N ALA A 71 -3.95 -10.58 5.11
CA ALA A 71 -3.35 -11.03 6.37
C ALA A 71 -1.86 -10.63 6.43
N LYS A 72 -1.13 -10.84 5.33
CA LYS A 72 0.29 -10.47 5.21
C LYS A 72 0.52 -8.95 5.28
N ILE A 73 -0.35 -8.14 4.69
CA ILE A 73 -0.32 -6.68 4.80
C ILE A 73 -0.47 -6.26 6.26
N ARG A 74 -1.51 -6.75 6.95
CA ARG A 74 -1.74 -6.44 8.37
C ARG A 74 -0.56 -6.81 9.26
N PHE A 75 0.02 -7.99 9.03
CA PHE A 75 1.22 -8.42 9.74
C PHE A 75 2.41 -7.46 9.54
N ASN A 76 2.63 -6.97 8.31
CA ASN A 76 3.72 -6.03 8.04
C ASN A 76 3.44 -4.62 8.56
N ILE A 77 2.18 -4.18 8.59
CA ILE A 77 1.79 -2.92 9.25
C ILE A 77 2.12 -2.98 10.74
N GLN A 78 1.75 -4.07 11.41
CA GLN A 78 2.10 -4.26 12.82
C GLN A 78 3.62 -4.23 13.02
N LYS A 79 4.39 -4.93 12.17
CA LYS A 79 5.86 -4.88 12.25
C LYS A 79 6.44 -3.48 12.08
N ILE A 80 5.89 -2.68 11.16
CA ILE A 80 6.33 -1.28 10.96
C ILE A 80 6.08 -0.46 12.23
N ALA A 81 4.92 -0.65 12.86
CA ALA A 81 4.58 0.01 14.11
C ALA A 81 5.52 -0.43 15.26
N ASP A 82 5.76 -1.74 15.38
CA ASP A 82 6.60 -2.33 16.43
C ASP A 82 8.07 -1.85 16.34
N THR A 83 8.58 -1.64 15.13
CA THR A 83 9.96 -1.16 14.92
C THR A 83 10.07 0.37 14.88
N ASN A 84 8.95 1.09 14.99
CA ASN A 84 8.86 2.54 14.80
C ASN A 84 9.56 3.01 13.51
N TRP A 85 9.53 2.16 12.47
CA TRP A 85 10.17 2.45 11.20
C TRP A 85 9.38 3.54 10.48
N LYS A 86 10.10 4.51 9.91
CA LYS A 86 9.52 5.58 9.10
C LYS A 86 10.21 5.62 7.75
N PRO A 87 9.47 5.83 6.64
CA PRO A 87 10.09 6.01 5.34
C PRO A 87 10.99 7.24 5.37
N GLU A 88 12.23 7.09 4.88
CA GLU A 88 13.13 8.23 4.66
C GLU A 88 12.52 9.13 3.59
N LEU A 89 12.02 10.29 4.00
CA LEU A 89 11.66 11.37 3.07
C LEU A 89 12.97 11.93 2.54
N LYS A 90 13.35 11.57 1.31
CA LYS A 90 14.37 12.34 0.60
C LYS A 90 13.74 13.70 0.29
N SER A 91 14.25 14.75 0.93
CA SER A 91 14.01 16.10 0.46
C SER A 91 14.48 16.17 -0.98
N PHE A 92 13.54 16.37 -1.91
CA PHE A 92 13.91 16.79 -3.25
C PHE A 92 14.31 18.26 -3.12
N GLU A 93 15.61 18.52 -3.01
CA GLU A 93 16.12 19.87 -3.26
C GLU A 93 15.86 20.16 -4.75
N ALA A 94 15.07 21.21 -5.00
CA ALA A 94 14.69 21.68 -6.33
C ALA A 94 15.80 22.53 -6.95
#